data_AF-A0A3D5UT11-F1
#
_entry.id   AF-A0A3D5UT11-F1
#
_cell.length_a   1.000
_cell.length_b   1.000
_cell.length_c   1.000
_cell.angle_alpha   90.00
_cell.angle_beta   90.00
_cell.angle_gamma   90.00
#
_symmetry.space_group_name_H-M   'P 1'
#
loop_
_entity.id
_entity.type
_entity.pdbx_description
1 polymer ?
#
loop_
_entity_poly.entity_id
_entity_poly.type
_entity_poly.pdbx_seq_one_letter_code
_entity_poly.pdbx_strand_id
1 'polypeptide(L)' 'MADETTTTELPERITVLARDFTPAAMEFHRRNMSEKGYRMEGQIVQRKFQMIEGMGAPKDLFEGELFYAVTFVRKNIEK' A
#
# COMPACT_ATOMS: atom_id res chain seq x y z
N MET A 1 5.56 -24.58 -26.15
CA MET A 1 4.54 -24.85 -25.11
C MET A 1 5.19 -24.55 -23.78
N ALA A 2 4.93 -23.38 -23.22
CA ALA A 2 5.45 -22.98 -21.92
C ALA A 2 4.30 -22.29 -21.20
N ASP A 3 3.67 -23.07 -20.34
CA ASP A 3 3.13 -22.66 -19.05
C ASP A 3 2.36 -21.33 -19.03
N GLU A 4 1.08 -21.38 -19.43
CA GLU A 4 0.06 -20.46 -18.94
C GLU A 4 -0.08 -20.68 -17.42
N THR A 5 0.87 -20.14 -16.66
CA THR A 5 0.79 -20.14 -15.20
C THR A 5 -0.41 -19.27 -14.84
N THR A 6 -1.45 -19.94 -14.38
CA THR A 6 -2.64 -19.41 -13.75
C THR A 6 -2.29 -18.13 -13.00
N THR A 7 -2.77 -16.97 -13.48
CA THR A 7 -2.77 -15.70 -12.74
C THR A 7 -3.59 -15.94 -11.49
N THR A 8 -2.94 -16.52 -10.48
CA THR A 8 -3.50 -16.67 -9.14
C THR A 8 -3.74 -15.25 -8.70
N GLU A 9 -5.01 -14.86 -8.58
CA GLU A 9 -5.44 -13.49 -8.41
C GLU A 9 -4.81 -12.88 -7.14
N LEU A 10 -3.58 -12.34 -7.27
CA LEU A 10 -2.83 -11.84 -6.14
C LEU A 10 -3.69 -10.77 -5.44
N PRO A 11 -3.79 -10.81 -4.10
CA PRO A 11 -4.67 -9.91 -3.39
C PRO A 11 -4.21 -8.46 -3.65
N GLU A 12 -5.16 -7.62 -4.00
CA GLU A 12 -4.93 -6.22 -4.33
C GLU A 12 -4.44 -5.48 -3.09
N ARG A 13 -3.39 -4.66 -3.24
CA ARG A 13 -2.81 -3.87 -2.15
C ARG A 13 -2.73 -2.40 -2.52
N ILE A 14 -3.14 -1.56 -1.59
CA ILE A 14 -3.04 -0.10 -1.68
C ILE A 14 -2.29 0.40 -0.46
N THR A 15 -1.25 1.21 -0.65
CA THR A 15 -0.56 1.89 0.44
C THR A 15 -0.91 3.36 0.41
N VAL A 16 -1.40 3.87 1.54
CA VAL A 16 -1.75 5.27 1.72
C VAL A 16 -0.65 5.95 2.52
N LEU A 17 -0.18 7.09 2.01
CA LEU A 17 0.85 7.91 2.62
C LEU A 17 0.23 9.19 3.19
N ALA A 18 0.61 9.55 4.41
CA ALA A 18 0.15 10.76 5.07
C ALA A 18 1.31 11.43 5.83
N ARG A 19 1.35 12.77 5.81
CA ARG A 19 2.33 13.56 6.58
C ARG A 19 2.04 13.50 8.07
N ASP A 20 0.77 13.69 8.41
CA ASP A 20 0.26 13.61 9.77
C ASP A 20 -0.71 12.44 9.89
N PHE A 21 -0.69 11.81 11.06
CA PHE A 21 -1.52 10.64 11.30
C PHE A 21 -2.28 10.78 12.61
N THR A 22 -3.49 11.33 12.49
CA THR A 22 -4.42 11.44 13.61
C THR A 22 -5.31 10.20 13.66
N PRO A 23 -5.72 9.73 14.87
CA PRO A 23 -6.65 8.61 15.01
C PRO A 23 -7.98 8.80 14.27
N ALA A 24 -8.45 10.05 14.12
CA ALA A 24 -9.68 10.35 13.40
C ALA A 24 -9.55 10.18 11.87
N ALA A 25 -8.47 10.71 11.26
CA ALA A 25 -8.21 10.56 9.83
C ALA A 25 -7.98 9.09 9.45
N MET A 26 -7.26 8.38 10.32
CA MET A 26 -7.10 6.93 10.30
C MET A 26 -8.42 6.18 10.26
N GLU A 27 -9.32 6.48 11.21
CA GLU A 27 -10.57 5.75 11.35
C GLU A 27 -11.49 6.00 10.15
N PHE A 28 -11.56 7.25 9.67
CA PHE A 28 -12.28 7.59 8.45
C PHE A 28 -11.75 6.79 7.24
N HIS A 29 -10.44 6.77 7.05
CA HIS A 29 -9.82 6.04 5.94
C HIS A 29 -10.04 4.52 6.08
N ARG A 30 -9.91 3.98 7.29
CA ARG A 30 -10.19 2.56 7.59
C ARG A 30 -11.62 2.19 7.26
N ARG A 31 -12.61 3.01 7.64
CA ARG A 31 -14.04 2.76 7.37
C ARG A 31 -14.30 2.73 5.86
N ASN A 32 -13.85 3.76 5.13
CA ASN A 32 -14.00 3.85 3.67
C ASN A 32 -13.31 2.67 2.94
N MET A 33 -12.11 2.28 3.38
CA MET A 33 -11.41 1.12 2.80
C MET A 33 -12.08 -0.21 3.13
N SER A 34 -12.67 -0.33 4.34
CA SER A 34 -13.44 -1.51 4.74
C SER A 34 -14.73 -1.65 3.93
N GLU A 35 -15.43 -0.55 3.63
CA GLU A 35 -16.61 -0.54 2.75
C GLU A 35 -16.28 -1.03 1.33
N LYS A 36 -15.06 -0.76 0.86
CA LYS A 36 -14.53 -1.26 -0.42
C LYS A 36 -13.99 -2.70 -0.34
N GLY A 37 -14.08 -3.34 0.83
CA GLY A 37 -13.64 -4.73 1.05
C GLY A 37 -12.15 -4.88 1.37
N TYR A 38 -11.41 -3.79 1.57
CA TYR A 38 -10.02 -3.88 2.02
C TYR A 38 -9.93 -4.01 3.55
N ARG A 39 -8.85 -4.61 4.01
CA ARG A 39 -8.48 -4.68 5.42
C ARG A 39 -7.06 -4.15 5.61
N MET A 40 -6.79 -3.54 6.76
CA MET A 40 -5.45 -3.04 7.06
C MET A 40 -4.46 -4.21 7.18
N GLU A 41 -3.35 -4.13 6.46
CA GLU A 41 -2.25 -5.09 6.47
C GLU A 41 -1.11 -4.50 7.30
N GLY A 42 -0.90 -5.02 8.52
CA GLY A 42 0.19 -4.62 9.40
C GLY A 42 -0.04 -3.35 10.23
N GLN A 43 1.05 -2.79 10.74
CA GLN A 43 1.06 -1.57 11.56
C GLN A 43 1.38 -0.34 10.72
N ILE A 44 0.94 0.83 11.20
CA ILE A 44 1.32 2.11 10.59
C ILE A 44 2.71 2.48 11.07
N VAL A 45 3.59 2.79 10.13
CA VAL A 45 4.98 3.14 10.42
C VAL A 45 5.39 4.35 9.60
N GLN A 46 6.24 5.20 10.18
CA GLN A 46 6.90 6.26 9.43
C GLN A 46 8.05 5.70 8.61
N ARG A 47 8.09 6.05 7.33
CA ARG A 47 9.12 5.58 6.39
C ARG A 47 9.55 6.71 5.46
N LYS A 48 10.82 6.66 5.06
CA LYS A 48 11.34 7.39 3.90
C LYS A 48 11.16 6.50 2.67
N PHE A 49 10.75 7.09 1.56
CA PHE A 49 10.50 6.34 0.32
C PHE A 49 11.60 6.62 -0.69
N GLN A 50 12.04 5.57 -1.38
CA GLN A 50 13.03 5.66 -2.44
C GLN A 50 12.56 4.85 -3.64
N MET A 51 12.91 5.30 -4.85
CA MET A 51 12.62 4.62 -6.10
C MET A 51 13.92 4.36 -6.86
N ILE A 52 14.06 3.15 -7.38
CA ILE A 52 15.13 2.76 -8.29
C ILE A 52 14.53 2.66 -9.69
N GLU A 53 15.11 3.35 -10.66
CA GLU A 53 14.75 3.22 -12.08
C GLU A 53 15.94 2.61 -12.84
N GLY A 54 15.73 1.44 -13.45
CA GLY A 54 16.77 0.72 -14.20
C GLY A 54 17.95 0.29 -13.32
N MET A 55 19.18 0.55 -13.78
CA MET A 55 20.41 0.24 -13.04
C MET A 55 20.96 1.43 -12.23
N GLY A 56 20.15 2.48 -12.00
CA GLY A 56 20.56 3.65 -11.24
C GLY A 56 20.58 3.43 -9.72
N ALA A 57 21.17 4.38 -8.99
CA ALA A 57 21.06 4.43 -7.52
C ALA A 57 19.63 4.77 -7.09
N PRO A 58 19.16 4.31 -5.90
CA PRO A 58 17.87 4.72 -5.34
C PRO A 58 17.81 6.24 -5.20
N LYS A 59 16.73 6.83 -5.70
CA LYS A 59 16.42 8.25 -5.52
C LYS A 59 15.35 8.41 -4.47
N ASP A 60 15.51 9.41 -3.61
CA ASP A 60 14.50 9.76 -2.64
C ASP A 60 13.21 10.22 -3.35
N LEU A 61 12.08 9.66 -2.92
CA LEU A 61 10.76 10.18 -3.24
C LEU A 61 10.37 11.23 -2.20
N PHE A 62 9.52 12.17 -2.62
CA PHE A 62 8.99 13.22 -1.74
C PHE A 62 10.09 14.02 -1.03
N GLU A 63 11.17 14.34 -1.74
CA GLU A 63 12.31 15.11 -1.22
C GLU A 63 12.98 14.47 0.01
N GLY A 64 12.72 13.17 0.24
CA GLY A 64 13.24 12.44 1.38
C GLY A 64 12.47 12.66 2.69
N GLU A 65 11.29 13.27 2.64
CA GLU A 65 10.41 13.41 3.80
C GLU A 65 9.92 12.05 4.34
N LEU A 66 9.63 12.01 5.64
CA LEU A 66 9.04 10.85 6.30
C LEU A 66 7.51 10.91 6.19
N PHE A 67 6.89 9.83 5.75
CA PHE A 67 5.44 9.68 5.73
C PHE A 67 5.01 8.49 6.58
N TYR A 68 3.87 8.64 7.25
CA TYR A 68 3.14 7.50 7.79
C TYR A 68 2.56 6.70 6.64
N ALA A 69 2.88 5.41 6.61
CA ALA A 69 2.40 4.51 5.59
C ALA A 69 1.53 3.43 6.23
N VAL A 70 0.36 3.23 5.62
CA VAL A 70 -0.56 2.14 5.97
C VAL A 70 -0.93 1.40 4.70
N THR A 71 -0.80 0.08 4.73
CA THR A 71 -1.15 -0.78 3.61
C THR A 71 -2.50 -1.42 3.88
N PHE A 72 -3.33 -1.50 2.85
CA PHE A 72 -4.63 -2.14 2.85
C PHE A 72 -4.62 -3.24 1.80
N VAL A 73 -5.15 -4.41 2.16
CA VAL A 73 -5.23 -5.58 1.28
C VAL A 73 -6.69 -5.98 1.08
N ARG A 74 -7.07 -6.27 -0.16
CA ARG A 74 -8.35 -6.86 -0.53
C ARG A 74 -8.09 -8.22 -1.15
N LYS A 75 -8.65 -9.28 -0.56
CA LYS A 75 -8.64 -10.60 -1.20
C LYS A 75 -9.58 -10.53 -2.40
N ASN A 76 -9.11 -10.95 -3.57
CA ASN A 76 -10.00 -11.17 -4.70
C ASN A 76 -11.02 -12.23 -4.27
N ILE A 77 -12.28 -11.86 -4.36
CA ILE A 77 -13.39 -12.79 -4.17
C ILE A 77 -13.62 -13.34 -5.56
N GLU A 78 -13.07 -14.52 -5.85
CA GLU A 78 -13.49 -15.31 -7.01
C GLU A 78 -15.02 -15.38 -6.96
N LYS A 79 -15.68 -14.85 -7.99
CA LYS A 79 -17.13 -14.68 -8.04
C LYS A 79 -17.75 -15.78 -8.90
#